data_AF-A0A8J3JUB8-F1
#
_entry.id   AF-A0A8J3JUB8-F1
#
_cell.length_a   1.000
_cell.length_b   1.000
_cell.length_c   1.000
_cell.angle_alpha   90.00
_cell.angle_beta   90.00
_cell.angle_gamma   90.00
#
_symmetry.space_group_name_H-M   'P 1'
#
loop_
_entity.id
_entity.type
_entity.pdbx_description
1 polymer ?
#
loop_
_entity_poly.entity_id
_entity_poly.type
_entity_poly.pdbx_seq_one_letter_code
_entity_poly.pdbx_strand_id
1 'polypeptide(L)'
;MADVHHFTHGLITPGVAYALSILGSTLGLICTARMRTATTGKQRFWWLVLAAWALGGTAIWAMHFMAMLGFSVMGTQIRYDIPRTALSAVVAIVVVGIGLFIVGFGRPNVGRIVVGGVFTGVGVAGMHYLGMFAMRLDGEVSYDTSLVAASVIIAVVAASVALWFTVVLTRPLAIAGAALVMGVAVCGMHYTGMAAMSVRLTEPTLSVGGASAVNLLVPIGVLVLLVIGGLVFAIGAAPTAEDLAAREYLDKVQAAREQAAIGAQRATVRRPTAFTPRGGNNN
;
A
#
# COMPACT_ATOMS: atom_id res chain seq x y z
N MET A 1 -21.88 -23.34 -23.51
CA MET A 1 -21.15 -22.29 -22.75
C MET A 1 -21.99 -22.00 -21.53
N ALA A 2 -21.41 -22.03 -20.33
CA ALA A 2 -22.15 -21.70 -19.11
C ALA A 2 -22.23 -20.18 -18.96
N ASP A 3 -23.38 -19.65 -18.56
CA ASP A 3 -23.55 -18.22 -18.30
C ASP A 3 -22.69 -17.80 -17.10
N VAL A 4 -21.85 -16.81 -17.35
CA VAL A 4 -20.93 -16.22 -16.37
C VAL A 4 -21.61 -15.02 -15.73
N HIS A 5 -22.02 -15.15 -14.47
CA HIS A 5 -22.55 -14.01 -13.72
C HIS A 5 -21.43 -13.32 -12.94
N HIS A 6 -21.05 -12.14 -13.39
CA HIS A 6 -20.10 -11.27 -12.67
C HIS A 6 -20.69 -10.63 -11.40
N PHE A 7 -21.99 -10.86 -11.10
CA PHE A 7 -22.77 -10.13 -10.09
C PHE A 7 -23.72 -11.04 -9.29
N THR A 8 -23.28 -12.22 -8.87
CA THR A 8 -24.15 -13.18 -8.16
C THR A 8 -24.66 -12.65 -6.81
N HIS A 9 -24.01 -11.61 -6.25
CA HIS A 9 -24.46 -10.84 -5.08
C HIS A 9 -24.80 -9.36 -5.41
N GLY A 10 -25.09 -9.04 -6.68
CA GLY A 10 -25.31 -7.67 -7.15
C GLY A 10 -24.02 -6.83 -7.20
N LEU A 11 -24.17 -5.50 -7.13
CA LEU A 11 -23.04 -4.55 -7.19
C LEU A 11 -22.17 -4.51 -5.91
N ILE A 12 -22.52 -5.30 -4.89
CA ILE A 12 -21.87 -5.25 -3.57
C ILE A 12 -20.41 -5.72 -3.67
N THR A 13 -20.15 -6.87 -4.29
CA THR A 13 -18.79 -7.44 -4.35
C THR A 13 -17.83 -6.59 -5.21
N PRO A 14 -18.20 -6.09 -6.42
CA PRO A 14 -17.42 -5.07 -7.11
C PRO A 14 -17.24 -3.78 -6.32
N GLY A 15 -18.28 -3.32 -5.62
CA GLY A 15 -18.23 -2.11 -4.80
C GLY A 15 -17.24 -2.23 -3.64
N VAL A 16 -17.25 -3.36 -2.92
CA VAL A 16 -16.31 -3.64 -1.83
C VAL A 16 -14.89 -3.79 -2.39
N ALA A 17 -14.72 -4.49 -3.51
CA ALA A 17 -13.42 -4.62 -4.17
C ALA A 17 -12.85 -3.23 -4.54
N TYR A 18 -13.66 -2.38 -5.19
CA TYR A 18 -13.26 -1.01 -5.53
C TYR A 18 -12.92 -0.18 -4.28
N ALA A 19 -13.71 -0.30 -3.21
CA ALA A 19 -13.42 0.37 -1.94
C ALA A 19 -12.10 -0.10 -1.32
N LEU A 20 -11.81 -1.40 -1.31
CA LEU A 20 -10.52 -1.95 -0.87
C LEU A 20 -9.36 -1.41 -1.71
N SER A 21 -9.55 -1.30 -3.03
CA SER A 21 -8.56 -0.70 -3.92
C SER A 21 -8.28 0.75 -3.57
N ILE A 22 -9.32 1.56 -3.32
CA ILE A 22 -9.17 2.97 -2.94
C ILE A 22 -8.48 3.08 -1.59
N LEU A 23 -8.90 2.31 -0.58
CA LEU A 23 -8.34 2.35 0.77
C LEU A 23 -6.86 1.97 0.76
N GLY A 24 -6.51 0.85 0.12
CA GLY A 24 -5.12 0.42 -0.02
C GLY A 24 -4.28 1.43 -0.80
N SER A 25 -4.82 2.02 -1.88
CA SER A 25 -4.12 3.04 -2.67
C SER A 25 -3.89 4.32 -1.87
N THR A 26 -4.89 4.76 -1.10
CA THR A 26 -4.77 5.95 -0.23
C THR A 26 -3.70 5.74 0.83
N LEU A 27 -3.78 4.65 1.58
CA LEU A 27 -2.80 4.32 2.63
C LEU A 27 -1.40 4.13 2.04
N GLY A 28 -1.30 3.49 0.88
CA GLY A 28 -0.05 3.27 0.19
C GLY A 28 0.63 4.54 -0.31
N LEU A 29 -0.15 5.47 -0.89
CA LEU A 29 0.35 6.79 -1.29
C LEU A 29 0.77 7.62 -0.08
N ILE A 30 0.05 7.57 1.03
CA ILE A 30 0.45 8.22 2.30
C ILE A 30 1.76 7.62 2.81
N CYS A 31 1.87 6.29 2.89
CA CYS A 31 3.10 5.61 3.31
C CYS A 31 4.28 5.97 2.40
N THR A 32 4.06 6.05 1.09
CA THR A 32 5.12 6.41 0.14
C THR A 32 5.50 7.90 0.26
N ALA A 33 4.56 8.80 0.55
CA ALA A 33 4.88 10.18 0.88
C ALA A 33 5.74 10.29 2.15
N ARG A 34 5.42 9.50 3.19
CA ARG A 34 6.22 9.41 4.43
C ARG A 34 7.60 8.79 4.20
N MET A 35 7.70 7.80 3.30
CA MET A 35 8.99 7.25 2.87
C MET A 35 9.90 8.33 2.29
N ARG A 36 9.36 9.25 1.48
CA ARG A 36 10.16 10.32 0.83
C ARG A 36 10.65 11.39 1.81
N THR A 37 9.87 11.68 2.86
CA THR A 37 10.25 12.66 3.88
C THR A 37 11.07 12.08 5.03
N ALA A 38 11.22 10.75 5.09
CA ALA A 38 12.01 10.10 6.13
C ALA A 38 13.50 10.46 6.06
N THR A 39 14.07 10.74 7.24
CA THR A 39 15.46 11.21 7.42
C THR A 39 16.46 10.06 7.53
N THR A 40 16.02 8.89 8.00
CA THR A 40 16.88 7.70 8.18
C THR A 40 16.55 6.58 7.20
N GLY A 41 17.57 5.82 6.80
CA GLY A 41 17.39 4.66 5.91
C GLY A 41 16.43 3.61 6.50
N LYS A 42 16.47 3.40 7.82
CA LYS A 42 15.56 2.47 8.52
C LYS A 42 14.10 2.92 8.44
N GLN A 43 13.82 4.20 8.64
CA GLN A 43 12.46 4.74 8.50
C GLN A 43 11.98 4.64 7.04
N ARG A 44 12.84 4.96 6.07
CA ARG A 44 12.53 4.80 4.64
C ARG A 44 12.13 3.37 4.31
N PHE A 45 12.94 2.40 4.73
CA PHE A 45 12.65 0.99 4.53
C PHE A 45 11.34 0.57 5.20
N TRP A 46 11.08 1.02 6.43
CA TRP A 46 9.83 0.71 7.13
C TRP A 46 8.60 1.24 6.39
N TRP A 47 8.63 2.50 5.92
CA TRP A 47 7.54 3.06 5.13
C TRP A 47 7.36 2.38 3.78
N LEU A 48 8.45 1.90 3.16
CA LEU A 48 8.36 1.09 1.95
C LEU A 48 7.63 -0.23 2.20
N VAL A 49 7.95 -0.92 3.30
CA VAL A 49 7.27 -2.18 3.66
C VAL A 49 5.77 -1.93 3.88
N LEU A 50 5.41 -0.88 4.62
CA LEU A 50 4.01 -0.50 4.84
C LEU A 50 3.29 -0.14 3.53
N ALA A 51 3.96 0.61 2.64
CA ALA A 51 3.42 0.94 1.33
C ALA A 51 3.21 -0.29 0.44
N ALA A 52 4.12 -1.27 0.48
CA ALA A 52 4.02 -2.52 -0.26
C ALA A 52 2.82 -3.38 0.22
N TRP A 53 2.59 -3.44 1.54
CA TRP A 53 1.40 -4.10 2.09
C TRP A 53 0.11 -3.36 1.73
N ALA A 54 0.10 -2.03 1.80
CA ALA A 54 -1.08 -1.23 1.46
C ALA A 54 -1.45 -1.34 -0.03
N LEU A 55 -0.48 -1.21 -0.94
CA LEU A 55 -0.71 -1.29 -2.38
C LEU A 55 -0.84 -2.73 -2.86
N GLY A 56 0.18 -3.56 -2.64
CA GLY A 56 0.19 -4.94 -3.14
C GLY A 56 -0.83 -5.82 -2.41
N GLY A 57 -0.81 -5.80 -1.07
CA GLY A 57 -1.68 -6.65 -0.26
C GLY A 57 -3.14 -6.20 -0.27
N THR A 58 -3.41 -4.94 0.06
CA THR A 58 -4.81 -4.45 0.15
C THR A 58 -5.35 -3.98 -1.19
N ALA A 59 -4.67 -3.06 -1.87
CA ALA A 59 -5.26 -2.41 -3.05
C ALA A 59 -5.40 -3.37 -4.25
N ILE A 60 -4.44 -4.28 -4.42
CA ILE A 60 -4.39 -5.16 -5.58
C ILE A 60 -4.87 -6.57 -5.22
N TRP A 61 -4.21 -7.26 -4.28
CA TRP A 61 -4.53 -8.66 -3.99
C TRP A 61 -5.89 -8.84 -3.29
N ALA A 62 -6.16 -8.09 -2.21
CA ALA A 62 -7.43 -8.21 -1.52
C ALA A 62 -8.62 -7.75 -2.39
N MET A 63 -8.44 -6.70 -3.20
CA MET A 63 -9.41 -6.32 -4.22
C MET A 63 -9.69 -7.47 -5.18
N HIS A 64 -8.64 -8.02 -5.79
CA HIS A 64 -8.75 -9.12 -6.75
C HIS A 64 -9.50 -10.31 -6.17
N PHE A 65 -9.14 -10.73 -4.97
CA PHE A 65 -9.76 -11.89 -4.32
C PHE A 65 -11.22 -11.60 -3.93
N MET A 66 -11.51 -10.42 -3.39
CA MET A 66 -12.87 -10.01 -3.05
C MET A 66 -13.77 -9.95 -4.29
N ALA A 67 -13.24 -9.50 -5.43
CA ALA A 67 -13.96 -9.52 -6.70
C ALA A 67 -14.21 -10.95 -7.19
N MET A 68 -13.22 -11.85 -7.11
CA MET A 68 -13.39 -13.27 -7.46
C MET A 68 -14.38 -14.00 -6.55
N LEU A 69 -14.46 -13.69 -5.27
CA LEU A 69 -15.44 -14.30 -4.36
C LEU A 69 -16.89 -13.96 -4.75
N GLY A 70 -17.10 -12.86 -5.46
CA GLY A 70 -18.40 -12.49 -6.02
C GLY A 70 -18.73 -13.16 -7.35
N PHE A 71 -17.79 -13.91 -7.93
CA PHE A 71 -17.94 -14.59 -9.19
C PHE A 71 -18.49 -16.01 -8.97
N SER A 72 -19.52 -16.37 -9.74
CA SER A 72 -19.99 -17.75 -9.80
C SER A 72 -20.17 -18.23 -11.23
N VAL A 73 -19.93 -19.52 -11.44
CA VAL A 73 -20.18 -20.20 -12.71
C VAL A 73 -21.39 -21.11 -12.52
N MET A 74 -22.43 -20.91 -13.33
CA MET A 74 -23.59 -21.80 -13.29
C MET A 74 -23.17 -23.23 -13.62
N GLY A 75 -23.56 -24.19 -12.79
CA GLY A 75 -23.28 -25.62 -12.99
C GLY A 75 -22.02 -26.18 -12.31
N THR A 76 -21.23 -25.37 -11.58
CA THR A 76 -20.11 -25.86 -10.75
C THR A 76 -19.91 -25.02 -9.49
N GLN A 77 -19.41 -25.62 -8.42
CA GLN A 77 -18.92 -24.85 -7.26
C GLN A 77 -17.47 -24.42 -7.51
N ILE A 78 -17.15 -23.16 -7.22
CA ILE A 78 -15.76 -22.69 -7.22
C ILE A 78 -15.16 -22.94 -5.84
N ARG A 79 -14.01 -23.63 -5.84
CA ARG A 79 -13.16 -23.86 -4.67
C ARG A 79 -11.81 -23.21 -4.91
N TYR A 80 -11.08 -22.97 -3.83
CA TYR A 80 -9.79 -22.27 -3.90
C TYR A 80 -8.68 -23.09 -3.23
N ASP A 81 -7.53 -23.11 -3.89
CA ASP A 81 -6.28 -23.64 -3.37
C ASP A 81 -5.62 -22.60 -2.45
N ILE A 82 -5.54 -22.92 -1.15
CA ILE A 82 -5.03 -21.99 -0.13
C ILE A 82 -3.55 -21.62 -0.39
N PRO A 83 -2.63 -22.57 -0.64
CA PRO A 83 -1.23 -22.24 -0.95
C PRO A 83 -1.07 -21.29 -2.15
N ARG A 84 -1.78 -21.54 -3.26
CA ARG A 84 -1.70 -20.66 -4.44
C ARG A 84 -2.29 -19.27 -4.17
N THR A 85 -3.36 -19.20 -3.38
CA THR A 85 -3.97 -17.93 -2.94
C THR A 85 -3.01 -17.12 -2.07
N ALA A 86 -2.30 -17.78 -1.16
CA ALA A 86 -1.28 -17.13 -0.33
C ALA A 86 -0.05 -16.71 -1.18
N LEU A 87 0.37 -17.53 -2.13
CA LEU A 87 1.48 -17.22 -3.03
C LEU A 87 1.17 -16.00 -3.89
N SER A 88 -0.05 -15.86 -4.41
CA SER A 88 -0.45 -14.66 -5.16
C SER A 88 -0.36 -13.40 -4.30
N ALA A 89 -0.72 -13.47 -3.01
CA ALA A 89 -0.56 -12.35 -2.08
C ALA A 89 0.91 -11.93 -1.94
N VAL A 90 1.79 -12.91 -1.74
CA VAL A 90 3.24 -12.69 -1.62
C VAL A 90 3.79 -12.06 -2.89
N VAL A 91 3.40 -12.57 -4.07
CA VAL A 91 3.82 -12.02 -5.36
C VAL A 91 3.40 -10.55 -5.45
N ALA A 92 2.14 -10.19 -5.15
CA ALA A 92 1.69 -8.79 -5.19
C ALA A 92 2.53 -7.88 -4.30
N ILE A 93 2.75 -8.26 -3.04
CA ILE A 93 3.47 -7.44 -2.06
C ILE A 93 4.93 -7.27 -2.49
N VAL A 94 5.58 -8.34 -2.95
CA VAL A 94 6.98 -8.30 -3.36
C VAL A 94 7.18 -7.47 -4.63
N VAL A 95 6.37 -7.70 -5.68
CA VAL A 95 6.58 -6.98 -6.96
C VAL A 95 6.29 -5.50 -6.82
N VAL A 96 5.27 -5.12 -6.05
CA VAL A 96 4.98 -3.71 -5.73
C VAL A 96 6.08 -3.12 -4.86
N GLY A 97 6.56 -3.85 -3.85
CA GLY A 97 7.68 -3.41 -3.02
C GLY A 97 8.96 -3.13 -3.81
N ILE A 98 9.29 -4.00 -4.77
CA ILE A 98 10.43 -3.79 -5.68
C ILE A 98 10.19 -2.56 -6.59
N GLY A 99 8.99 -2.40 -7.14
CA GLY A 99 8.63 -1.21 -7.93
C GLY A 99 8.80 0.09 -7.15
N LEU A 100 8.30 0.13 -5.91
CA LEU A 100 8.47 1.26 -5.00
C LEU A 100 9.94 1.48 -4.63
N PHE A 101 10.73 0.42 -4.47
CA PHE A 101 12.16 0.52 -4.19
C PHE A 101 12.91 1.18 -5.36
N ILE A 102 12.66 0.72 -6.59
CA ILE A 102 13.27 1.26 -7.82
C ILE A 102 13.05 2.77 -7.94
N VAL A 103 11.83 3.22 -7.67
CA VAL A 103 11.44 4.63 -7.80
C VAL A 103 11.80 5.46 -6.56
N GLY A 104 11.73 4.87 -5.36
CA GLY A 104 11.90 5.55 -4.09
C GLY A 104 13.34 5.74 -3.62
N PHE A 105 14.28 4.88 -4.03
CA PHE A 105 15.67 4.88 -3.52
C PHE A 105 16.69 5.54 -4.48
N GLY A 106 16.32 6.65 -5.12
CA GLY A 106 17.30 7.55 -5.75
C GLY A 106 16.67 8.77 -6.42
N ARG A 107 17.37 9.40 -7.37
CA ARG A 107 16.88 10.62 -8.03
C ARG A 107 15.65 10.30 -8.90
N PRO A 108 14.58 11.10 -8.84
CA PRO A 108 13.43 10.96 -9.73
C PRO A 108 13.88 10.96 -11.18
N ASN A 109 13.59 9.88 -11.92
CA ASN A 109 13.91 9.74 -13.32
C ASN A 109 12.77 8.97 -14.00
N VAL A 110 12.31 9.48 -15.15
CA VAL A 110 11.28 8.84 -16.00
C VAL A 110 11.67 7.39 -16.33
N GLY A 111 12.95 7.12 -16.61
CA GLY A 111 13.42 5.76 -16.90
C GLY A 111 13.17 4.77 -15.75
N ARG A 112 13.30 5.22 -14.49
CA ARG A 112 13.01 4.36 -13.32
C ARG A 112 11.51 4.10 -13.16
N ILE A 113 10.67 5.07 -13.50
CA ILE A 113 9.22 4.90 -13.49
C ILE A 113 8.81 3.89 -14.57
N VAL A 114 9.39 3.98 -15.77
CA VAL A 114 9.10 3.02 -16.86
C VAL A 114 9.56 1.61 -16.47
N VAL A 115 10.80 1.44 -16.02
CA VAL A 115 11.32 0.12 -15.61
C VAL A 115 10.53 -0.46 -14.43
N GLY A 116 10.30 0.36 -13.39
CA GLY A 116 9.51 -0.04 -12.24
C GLY A 116 8.07 -0.36 -12.61
N GLY A 117 7.47 0.41 -13.52
CA GLY A 117 6.09 0.25 -13.99
C GLY A 117 5.89 -1.00 -14.83
N VAL A 118 6.81 -1.30 -15.75
CA VAL A 118 6.81 -2.55 -16.53
C VAL A 118 6.97 -3.74 -15.59
N PHE A 119 7.97 -3.71 -14.70
CA PHE A 119 8.21 -4.80 -13.74
C PHE A 119 7.00 -5.04 -12.84
N THR A 120 6.49 -3.97 -12.23
CA THR A 120 5.34 -4.06 -11.31
C THR A 120 4.08 -4.49 -12.04
N GLY A 121 3.81 -3.94 -13.23
CA GLY A 121 2.63 -4.26 -14.02
C GLY A 121 2.61 -5.72 -14.48
N VAL A 122 3.72 -6.22 -15.00
CA VAL A 122 3.85 -7.64 -15.36
C VAL A 122 3.72 -8.53 -14.13
N GLY A 123 4.33 -8.14 -13.00
CA GLY A 123 4.19 -8.87 -11.73
C GLY A 123 2.75 -8.90 -11.20
N VAL A 124 2.02 -7.79 -11.31
CA VAL A 124 0.62 -7.66 -10.91
C VAL A 124 -0.30 -8.48 -11.83
N ALA A 125 -0.06 -8.47 -13.14
CA ALA A 125 -0.76 -9.35 -14.07
C ALA A 125 -0.46 -10.83 -13.75
N GLY A 126 0.80 -11.17 -13.48
CA GLY A 126 1.19 -12.51 -13.02
C GLY A 126 0.49 -12.93 -11.74
N MET A 127 0.37 -12.03 -10.76
CA MET A 127 -0.42 -12.27 -9.55
C MET A 127 -1.88 -12.53 -9.86
N HIS A 128 -2.50 -11.72 -10.73
CA HIS A 128 -3.90 -11.87 -11.13
C HIS A 128 -4.16 -13.26 -11.72
N TYR A 129 -3.35 -13.68 -12.69
CA TYR A 129 -3.49 -15.01 -13.31
C TYR A 129 -3.11 -16.16 -12.37
N LEU A 130 -2.17 -15.94 -11.44
CA LEU A 130 -1.88 -16.91 -10.39
C LEU A 130 -3.04 -17.06 -9.40
N GLY A 131 -3.74 -15.97 -9.07
CA GLY A 131 -4.97 -15.98 -8.29
C GLY A 131 -6.10 -16.73 -9.01
N MET A 132 -6.24 -16.51 -10.31
CA MET A 132 -7.18 -17.26 -11.16
C MET A 132 -6.86 -18.76 -11.20
N PHE A 133 -5.56 -19.10 -11.29
CA PHE A 133 -5.08 -20.48 -11.25
C PHE A 133 -5.26 -21.16 -9.88
N ALA A 134 -5.53 -20.39 -8.82
CA ALA A 134 -5.92 -20.95 -7.53
C ALA A 134 -7.37 -21.47 -7.52
N MET A 135 -8.21 -21.06 -8.48
CA MET A 135 -9.57 -21.57 -8.61
C MET A 135 -9.58 -23.03 -9.07
N ARG A 136 -10.44 -23.81 -8.43
CA ARG A 136 -10.72 -25.21 -8.74
C ARG A 136 -12.22 -25.33 -9.00
N LEU A 137 -12.57 -25.90 -10.16
CA LEU A 137 -13.94 -26.07 -10.63
C LEU A 137 -14.00 -27.30 -11.55
N ASP A 138 -15.19 -27.88 -11.73
CA ASP A 138 -15.42 -29.06 -12.60
C ASP A 138 -15.50 -28.63 -14.08
N GLY A 139 -14.36 -28.30 -14.67
CA GLY A 139 -14.31 -27.85 -16.06
C GLY A 139 -12.95 -27.36 -16.51
N GLU A 140 -12.79 -27.26 -17.82
CA GLU A 140 -11.61 -26.70 -18.46
C GLU A 140 -11.74 -25.18 -18.57
N VAL A 141 -10.71 -24.48 -18.10
CA VAL A 141 -10.59 -23.03 -18.21
C VAL A 141 -9.70 -22.68 -19.39
N SER A 142 -10.22 -21.88 -20.32
CA SER A 142 -9.44 -21.32 -21.43
C SER A 142 -9.47 -19.79 -21.41
N TYR A 143 -8.48 -19.18 -22.07
CA TYR A 143 -8.30 -17.73 -22.07
C TYR A 143 -8.23 -17.18 -23.50
N ASP A 144 -8.93 -16.07 -23.75
CA ASP A 144 -8.72 -15.25 -24.93
C ASP A 144 -7.39 -14.49 -24.81
N THR A 145 -6.45 -14.81 -25.69
CA THR A 145 -5.09 -14.23 -25.64
C THR A 145 -5.08 -12.71 -25.87
N SER A 146 -6.03 -12.17 -26.64
CA SER A 146 -6.12 -10.74 -26.91
C SER A 146 -6.56 -9.95 -25.67
N LEU A 147 -7.54 -10.48 -24.92
CA LEU A 147 -7.98 -9.88 -23.65
C LEU A 147 -6.95 -10.05 -22.54
N VAL A 148 -6.19 -11.16 -22.53
CA VAL A 148 -5.02 -11.32 -21.65
C VAL A 148 -3.96 -10.27 -21.97
N ALA A 149 -3.61 -10.07 -23.25
CA ALA A 149 -2.66 -9.03 -23.63
C ALA A 149 -3.14 -7.63 -23.23
N ALA A 150 -4.43 -7.34 -23.43
CA ALA A 150 -5.05 -6.08 -23.03
C ALA A 150 -4.97 -5.86 -21.50
N SER A 151 -5.29 -6.87 -20.69
CA SER A 151 -5.20 -6.77 -19.22
C SER A 151 -3.76 -6.50 -18.77
N VAL A 152 -2.77 -7.14 -19.38
CA VAL A 152 -1.34 -6.93 -19.09
C VAL A 152 -0.91 -5.49 -19.45
N ILE A 153 -1.35 -4.97 -20.59
CA ILE A 153 -1.09 -3.58 -20.99
C ILE A 153 -1.70 -2.61 -19.96
N ILE A 154 -2.97 -2.83 -19.57
CA ILE A 154 -3.62 -2.03 -18.54
C ILE A 154 -2.83 -2.09 -17.23
N ALA A 155 -2.36 -3.28 -16.82
CA ALA A 155 -1.56 -3.46 -15.62
C ALA A 155 -0.26 -2.64 -15.65
N VAL A 156 0.48 -2.65 -16.77
CA VAL A 156 1.72 -1.89 -16.95
C VAL A 156 1.47 -0.39 -16.93
N VAL A 157 0.43 0.08 -17.63
CA VAL A 157 0.06 1.52 -17.62
C VAL A 157 -0.36 1.95 -16.23
N ALA A 158 -1.26 1.19 -15.58
CA ALA A 158 -1.74 1.47 -14.23
C ALA A 158 -0.60 1.50 -13.20
N ALA A 159 0.31 0.53 -13.25
CA ALA A 159 1.47 0.48 -12.37
C ALA A 159 2.43 1.66 -12.60
N SER A 160 2.67 2.03 -13.87
CA SER A 160 3.50 3.19 -14.21
C SER A 160 2.91 4.50 -13.67
N VAL A 161 1.59 4.70 -13.84
CA VAL A 161 0.86 5.86 -13.33
C VAL A 161 0.86 5.88 -11.79
N ALA A 162 0.62 4.74 -11.16
CA ALA A 162 0.66 4.61 -9.70
C ALA A 162 2.04 4.98 -9.13
N LEU A 163 3.12 4.45 -9.73
CA LEU A 163 4.48 4.78 -9.33
C LEU A 163 4.80 6.27 -9.57
N TRP A 164 4.33 6.85 -10.68
CA TRP A 164 4.46 8.28 -10.93
C TRP A 164 3.75 9.13 -9.86
N PHE A 165 2.54 8.75 -9.45
CA PHE A 165 1.82 9.40 -8.37
C PHE A 165 2.59 9.38 -7.05
N THR A 166 3.32 8.30 -6.74
CA THR A 166 4.14 8.26 -5.52
C THR A 166 5.25 9.33 -5.49
N VAL A 167 5.72 9.77 -6.65
CA VAL A 167 6.79 10.76 -6.80
C VAL A 167 6.25 12.19 -6.82
N VAL A 168 5.08 12.41 -7.42
CA VAL A 168 4.56 13.77 -7.62
C VAL A 168 3.63 14.20 -6.50
N LEU A 169 2.86 13.29 -5.92
CA LEU A 169 1.79 13.65 -5.00
C LEU A 169 2.29 13.77 -3.55
N THR A 170 1.96 14.90 -2.93
CA THR A 170 2.24 15.19 -1.52
C THR A 170 1.01 15.69 -0.77
N ARG A 171 0.00 16.22 -1.48
CA ARG A 171 -1.19 16.83 -0.88
C ARG A 171 -2.29 15.79 -0.63
N PRO A 172 -2.96 15.79 0.54
CA PRO A 172 -3.99 14.79 0.88
C PRO A 172 -5.13 14.69 -0.13
N LEU A 173 -5.65 15.83 -0.62
CA LEU A 173 -6.73 15.85 -1.62
C LEU A 173 -6.29 15.23 -2.96
N ALA A 174 -5.05 15.49 -3.38
CA ALA A 174 -4.52 14.91 -4.60
C ALA A 174 -4.29 13.40 -4.46
N ILE A 175 -3.87 12.94 -3.28
CA ILE A 175 -3.77 11.52 -2.94
C ILE A 175 -5.15 10.84 -3.00
N ALA A 176 -6.19 11.48 -2.44
CA ALA A 176 -7.55 10.94 -2.49
C ALA A 176 -8.05 10.82 -3.94
N GLY A 177 -7.85 11.86 -4.77
CA GLY A 177 -8.20 11.82 -6.19
C GLY A 177 -7.44 10.73 -6.96
N ALA A 178 -6.14 10.59 -6.71
CA ALA A 178 -5.32 9.55 -7.32
C ALA A 178 -5.74 8.13 -6.90
N ALA A 179 -6.15 7.94 -5.64
CA ALA A 179 -6.63 6.65 -5.16
C ALA A 179 -7.92 6.20 -5.85
N LEU A 180 -8.83 7.14 -6.19
CA LEU A 180 -10.02 6.85 -7.01
C LEU A 180 -9.63 6.36 -8.40
N VAL A 181 -8.73 7.10 -9.08
CA VAL A 181 -8.22 6.72 -10.41
C VAL A 181 -7.53 5.37 -10.38
N MET A 182 -6.70 5.12 -9.36
CA MET A 182 -6.05 3.83 -9.15
C MET A 182 -7.07 2.73 -8.93
N GLY A 183 -8.11 2.95 -8.14
CA GLY A 183 -9.22 2.01 -7.97
C GLY A 183 -9.82 1.56 -9.30
N VAL A 184 -10.10 2.52 -10.19
CA VAL A 184 -10.68 2.23 -11.51
C VAL A 184 -9.69 1.43 -12.35
N ALA A 185 -8.41 1.79 -12.31
CA ALA A 185 -7.37 1.11 -13.08
C ALA A 185 -7.15 -0.34 -12.62
N VAL A 186 -7.07 -0.60 -11.31
CA VAL A 186 -6.87 -1.96 -10.78
C VAL A 186 -8.11 -2.82 -11.02
N CYS A 187 -9.32 -2.29 -10.77
CA CYS A 187 -10.57 -3.01 -11.10
C CYS A 187 -10.70 -3.25 -12.61
N GLY A 188 -10.37 -2.27 -13.45
CA GLY A 188 -10.40 -2.38 -14.90
C GLY A 188 -9.48 -3.49 -15.42
N MET A 189 -8.25 -3.57 -14.91
CA MET A 189 -7.33 -4.67 -15.22
C MET A 189 -7.93 -6.02 -14.82
N HIS A 190 -8.45 -6.12 -13.59
CA HIS A 190 -9.03 -7.35 -13.07
C HIS A 190 -10.22 -7.83 -13.91
N TYR A 191 -11.19 -6.96 -14.20
CA TYR A 191 -12.38 -7.33 -14.97
C TYR A 191 -12.06 -7.60 -16.45
N THR A 192 -11.05 -6.93 -17.02
CA THR A 192 -10.55 -7.28 -18.36
C THR A 192 -9.94 -8.68 -18.38
N GLY A 193 -9.16 -9.04 -17.35
CA GLY A 193 -8.61 -10.39 -17.19
C GLY A 193 -9.67 -11.46 -16.95
N MET A 194 -10.72 -11.14 -16.18
CA MET A 194 -11.88 -12.02 -15.99
C MET A 194 -12.67 -12.21 -17.29
N ALA A 195 -12.85 -11.16 -18.09
CA ALA A 195 -13.55 -11.24 -19.37
C ALA A 195 -12.82 -12.13 -20.39
N ALA A 196 -11.50 -12.33 -20.22
CA ALA A 196 -10.73 -13.25 -21.04
C ALA A 196 -11.04 -14.73 -20.74
N MET A 197 -11.60 -15.05 -19.57
CA MET A 197 -11.78 -16.42 -19.10
C MET A 197 -13.08 -17.02 -19.63
N SER A 198 -13.00 -18.25 -20.15
CA SER A 198 -14.18 -19.07 -20.48
C SER A 198 -14.07 -20.45 -19.85
N VAL A 199 -15.21 -20.99 -19.43
CA VAL A 199 -15.29 -22.29 -18.74
C VAL A 199 -16.11 -23.27 -19.57
N ARG A 200 -15.52 -24.43 -19.87
CA ARG A 200 -16.24 -25.58 -20.42
C ARG A 200 -16.43 -26.61 -19.32
N LEU A 201 -17.68 -26.75 -18.86
CA LEU A 201 -18.04 -27.73 -17.84
C LEU A 201 -17.75 -29.15 -18.35
N THR A 202 -17.18 -29.98 -17.48
CA THR A 202 -17.02 -31.43 -17.69
C THR A 202 -17.99 -32.16 -16.76
N GLU A 203 -18.16 -33.48 -16.93
CA GLU A 203 -19.02 -34.26 -16.03
C GLU A 203 -18.64 -34.02 -14.55
N PRO A 204 -19.63 -33.82 -13.66
CA PRO A 204 -19.37 -33.47 -12.27
C PRO A 204 -18.52 -34.54 -11.58
N THR A 205 -17.39 -34.15 -10.99
CA THR A 205 -16.62 -35.06 -10.13
C THR A 205 -17.22 -35.06 -8.72
N LEU A 206 -17.14 -36.21 -8.03
CA LEU A 206 -17.81 -36.40 -6.73
C LEU A 206 -17.36 -35.42 -5.63
N SER A 207 -16.19 -34.74 -5.76
CA SER A 207 -15.87 -33.55 -4.96
C SER A 207 -14.70 -32.74 -5.53
N VAL A 208 -14.91 -31.43 -5.73
CA VAL A 208 -13.81 -30.48 -5.95
C VAL A 208 -13.18 -30.15 -4.60
N GLY A 209 -11.95 -30.62 -4.37
CA GLY A 209 -11.22 -30.32 -3.13
C GLY A 209 -10.73 -28.86 -3.08
N GLY A 210 -10.88 -28.19 -1.93
CA GLY A 210 -10.42 -26.82 -1.70
C GLY A 210 -11.32 -26.04 -0.74
N ALA A 211 -10.92 -24.82 -0.40
CA ALA A 211 -11.73 -23.94 0.45
C ALA A 211 -12.89 -23.35 -0.35
N SER A 212 -14.08 -23.26 0.26
CA SER A 212 -15.19 -22.50 -0.32
C SER A 212 -14.93 -21.00 -0.25
N ALA A 213 -15.62 -20.22 -1.08
CA ALA A 213 -15.61 -18.77 -1.02
C ALA A 213 -15.88 -18.23 0.39
N VAL A 214 -16.90 -18.78 1.07
CA VAL A 214 -17.29 -18.39 2.44
C VAL A 214 -16.18 -18.69 3.45
N ASN A 215 -15.51 -19.85 3.32
CA ASN A 215 -14.42 -20.23 4.23
C ASN A 215 -13.18 -19.34 4.09
N LEU A 216 -12.97 -18.70 2.93
CA LEU A 216 -11.89 -17.76 2.71
C LEU A 216 -12.26 -16.32 3.04
N LEU A 217 -13.54 -15.97 2.99
CA LEU A 217 -14.01 -14.61 3.26
C LEU A 217 -13.63 -14.13 4.66
N VAL A 218 -13.86 -14.94 5.69
CA VAL A 218 -13.56 -14.58 7.10
C VAL A 218 -12.05 -14.38 7.34
N PRO A 219 -11.15 -15.35 7.06
CA PRO A 219 -9.72 -15.17 7.34
C PRO A 219 -9.10 -14.05 6.51
N ILE A 220 -9.50 -13.88 5.25
CA ILE A 220 -9.00 -12.78 4.40
C ILE A 220 -9.54 -11.44 4.91
N GLY A 221 -10.82 -11.37 5.28
CA GLY A 221 -11.42 -10.17 5.89
C GLY A 221 -10.68 -9.76 7.17
N VAL A 222 -10.41 -10.71 8.07
CA VAL A 222 -9.62 -10.46 9.28
C VAL A 222 -8.20 -9.98 8.95
N LEU A 223 -7.51 -10.64 8.02
CA LEU A 223 -6.17 -10.23 7.60
C LEU A 223 -6.16 -8.80 7.05
N VAL A 224 -7.11 -8.47 6.17
CA VAL A 224 -7.24 -7.14 5.57
C VAL A 224 -7.53 -6.08 6.64
N LEU A 225 -8.43 -6.37 7.58
CA LEU A 225 -8.74 -5.46 8.69
C LEU A 225 -7.52 -5.23 9.59
N LEU A 226 -6.75 -6.28 9.90
CA LEU A 226 -5.52 -6.15 10.69
C LEU A 226 -4.46 -5.35 9.95
N VAL A 227 -4.28 -5.57 8.64
CA VAL A 227 -3.34 -4.79 7.81
C VAL A 227 -3.77 -3.33 7.76
N ILE A 228 -5.05 -3.03 7.48
CA ILE A 228 -5.56 -1.66 7.43
C ILE A 228 -5.44 -0.99 8.81
N GLY A 229 -5.84 -1.67 9.89
CA GLY A 229 -5.74 -1.16 11.26
C GLY A 229 -4.29 -0.87 11.66
N GLY A 230 -3.37 -1.79 11.34
CA GLY A 230 -1.94 -1.61 11.56
C GLY A 230 -1.35 -0.45 10.75
N LEU A 231 -1.77 -0.27 9.50
CA LEU A 231 -1.37 0.86 8.65
C LEU A 231 -1.88 2.20 9.20
N VAL A 232 -3.16 2.27 9.58
CA VAL A 232 -3.77 3.47 10.17
C VAL A 232 -3.08 3.81 11.48
N PHE A 233 -2.82 2.83 12.34
CA PHE A 233 -2.08 3.01 13.58
C PHE A 233 -0.66 3.52 13.32
N ALA A 234 0.07 2.90 12.38
CA ALA A 234 1.43 3.32 12.04
C ALA A 234 1.48 4.75 11.48
N ILE A 235 0.51 5.13 10.65
CA ILE A 235 0.39 6.49 10.11
C ILE A 235 0.03 7.49 11.21
N GLY A 236 -0.89 7.15 12.12
CA GLY A 236 -1.34 8.00 13.21
C GLY A 236 -0.31 8.17 14.33
N ALA A 237 0.48 7.14 14.61
CA ALA A 237 1.56 7.18 15.60
C ALA A 237 2.82 7.90 15.09
N ALA A 238 2.94 8.11 13.77
CA ALA A 238 4.09 8.78 13.19
C ALA A 238 3.99 10.31 13.37
N PRO A 239 5.04 10.97 13.91
CA PRO A 239 5.05 12.42 14.06
C PRO A 239 4.71 13.13 12.75
N THR A 240 3.81 14.10 12.81
CA THR A 240 3.51 14.97 11.66
C THR A 240 4.65 15.97 11.43
N ALA A 241 4.65 16.64 10.27
CA ALA A 241 5.61 17.71 10.01
C ALA A 241 5.47 18.86 11.03
N GLU A 242 4.24 19.12 11.49
CA GLU A 242 3.95 20.09 12.54
C GLU A 242 4.52 19.64 13.89
N ASP A 243 4.37 18.37 14.25
CA ASP A 243 4.96 17.83 15.49
C ASP A 243 6.49 17.92 15.48
N LEU A 244 7.12 17.64 14.33
CA LEU A 244 8.57 17.75 14.18
C LEU A 244 9.02 19.22 14.24
N ALA A 245 8.31 20.13 13.58
CA ALA A 245 8.61 21.56 13.63
C ALA A 245 8.42 22.14 15.04
N ALA A 246 7.38 21.70 15.76
CA ALA A 246 7.13 22.07 17.15
C ALA A 246 8.25 21.56 18.06
N ARG A 247 8.71 20.31 17.89
CA ARG A 247 9.86 19.77 18.62
C ARG A 247 11.14 20.55 18.35
N GLU A 248 11.44 20.83 17.09
CA GLU A 248 12.62 21.62 16.71
C GLU A 248 12.57 23.04 17.30
N TYR A 249 11.39 23.67 17.30
CA TYR A 249 11.18 24.96 17.95
C TYR A 249 11.42 24.90 19.46
N LEU A 250 10.86 23.89 20.14
CA LEU A 250 11.05 23.70 21.58
C LEU A 250 12.51 23.45 21.94
N ASP A 251 13.24 22.63 21.15
CA ASP A 251 14.66 22.38 21.35
C ASP A 251 15.48 23.66 21.22
N LYS A 252 15.19 24.51 20.21
CA LYS A 252 15.84 25.83 20.05
C LYS A 252 15.58 26.75 21.24
N VAL A 253 14.33 26.81 21.71
CA VAL A 253 13.95 27.62 22.87
C VAL A 253 14.67 27.13 24.14
N GLN A 254 14.76 25.82 24.33
CA GLN A 254 15.42 25.23 25.49
C GLN A 254 16.94 25.47 25.46
N ALA A 255 17.59 25.27 24.31
CA ALA A 255 19.00 25.57 24.14
C ALA A 255 19.32 27.07 24.39
N ALA A 256 18.46 27.98 23.92
CA ALA A 256 18.61 29.41 24.18
C ALA A 256 18.48 29.74 25.68
N ARG A 257 17.54 29.10 26.39
CA ARG A 257 17.38 29.26 27.85
C ARG A 257 18.58 28.76 28.63
N GLU A 258 19.13 27.60 28.25
CA GLU A 258 20.33 27.03 28.89
C GLU A 258 21.54 27.94 28.69
N GLN A 259 21.75 28.47 27.48
CA GLN A 259 22.83 29.42 27.19
C GLN A 259 22.68 30.73 27.98
N ALA A 260 21.46 31.26 28.08
CA ALA A 260 21.19 32.45 28.88
C ALA A 260 21.46 32.21 30.38
N ALA A 261 21.09 31.05 30.90
CA ALA A 261 21.37 30.65 32.28
C ALA A 261 22.88 30.54 32.55
N ILE A 262 23.64 29.90 31.65
CA ILE A 262 25.10 29.80 31.74
C ILE A 262 25.75 31.19 31.66
N GLY A 263 25.27 32.05 30.77
CA GLY A 263 25.74 33.44 30.64
C GLY A 263 25.50 34.25 31.91
N ALA A 264 24.30 34.14 32.51
CA ALA A 264 23.96 34.79 33.77
C ALA A 264 24.84 34.30 34.93
N GLN A 265 25.11 32.99 35.00
CA GLN A 265 25.97 32.39 36.03
C GLN A 265 27.44 32.85 35.88
N ARG A 266 27.94 32.99 34.65
CA ARG A 266 29.28 33.55 34.41
C ARG A 266 29.35 35.03 34.80
N ALA A 267 28.29 35.80 34.57
CA ALA A 267 28.24 37.22 34.92
C ALA A 267 28.22 37.45 36.45
N THR A 268 27.54 36.59 37.22
CA THR A 268 27.53 36.66 38.69
C THR A 268 28.87 36.27 39.30
N VAL A 269 29.57 35.26 38.77
CA VAL A 269 30.92 34.87 39.25
C VAL A 269 31.99 35.92 38.96
N ARG A 270 31.84 36.71 37.89
CA ARG A 270 32.83 37.73 37.49
C ARG A 270 32.71 39.07 38.21
N ARG A 271 31.71 39.29 39.07
CA ARG A 271 31.66 40.49 39.92
C ARG A 271 32.75 40.37 40.98
N PRO A 272 33.82 41.19 40.95
CA PRO A 272 34.77 41.22 42.05
C PRO A 272 34.01 41.69 43.28
N THR A 273 34.08 40.93 44.38
CA THR A 273 33.74 41.44 45.70
C THR A 273 34.66 42.64 45.95
N ALA A 274 34.15 43.85 45.74
CA ALA A 274 34.83 45.07 46.13
C ALA A 274 34.92 45.05 47.66
N PHE A 275 36.00 44.45 48.18
CA PHE A 275 36.37 44.50 49.58
C PHE A 275 36.80 45.95 49.85
N THR A 276 35.88 46.77 50.33
CA THR A 276 36.19 48.10 50.84
C THR A 276 36.85 47.95 52.21
N PRO A 277 38.15 48.27 52.39
CA PRO A 277 38.73 48.27 53.71
C PRO A 277 38.19 49.49 54.47
N ARG A 278 37.47 49.24 55.56
CA ARG A 278 37.23 50.26 56.60
C ARG A 278 38.57 50.54 57.30
N GLY A 279 39.33 51.50 56.81
CA GLY A 279 40.22 52.32 57.64
C GLY A 279 39.47 53.62 57.94
N GLY A 280 39.23 54.03 59.18
CA GLY A 280 40.15 53.96 60.31
C GLY A 280 40.59 55.39 60.58
N ASN A 281 39.83 56.03 61.46
CA ASN A 281 39.97 57.39 61.98
C ASN A 281 41.42 57.73 62.42
N ASN A 282 41.89 58.96 62.15
CA ASN A 282 42.45 59.91 63.13
C ASN A 282 43.48 60.89 62.53
N ASN A 283 43.26 62.17 62.90
CA ASN A 283 44.10 63.37 62.86
C ASN A 283 44.33 64.07 61.51
#